data_AF-A0A661YU82-F1
#
_entry.id   AF-A0A661YU82-F1
#
_cell.length_a   1.000
_cell.length_b   1.000
_cell.length_c   1.000
_cell.angle_alpha   90.00
_cell.angle_beta   90.00
_cell.angle_gamma   90.00
#
_symmetry.space_group_name_H-M   'P 1'
#
loop_
_entity.id
_entity.type
_entity.pdbx_description
1 polymer ?
#
loop_
_entity_poly.entity_id
_entity_poly.type
_entity_poly.pdbx_seq_one_letter_code
_entity_poly.pdbx_strand_id
1 'polypeptide(L)'
;MDLSRLEIELKKRLVYPYNWGSKQTDIKDRATNFIYKTYSFETLLKRTHDFDKSLRNYALNRWYNFWSAMAVEYLFTSHSNIKANKNRRDKLVDFKINNIPFDHKTSIFPRGFKHSYQYAKTHERELIQWLYNNQSQEGRKHLKNRLFIILYDYRNKEHWKMKSEIGLLKLAIDNYVKNFSENKLYKFNFGNGEIQSDIIWITKRIK
;
A
#
# COMPACT_ATOMS: atom_id res chain seq x y z
N MET A 1 -7.99 -15.41 4.48
CA MET A 1 -6.56 -15.33 4.08
C MET A 1 -5.73 -15.70 5.29
N ASP A 2 -4.71 -16.53 5.13
CA ASP A 2 -3.78 -16.86 6.22
C ASP A 2 -2.68 -15.78 6.29
N LEU A 3 -2.90 -14.78 7.15
CA LEU A 3 -2.00 -13.63 7.29
C LEU A 3 -0.62 -14.02 7.84
N SER A 4 -0.56 -14.98 8.76
CA SER A 4 0.70 -15.47 9.34
C SER A 4 1.57 -16.12 8.28
N ARG A 5 0.98 -16.97 7.44
CA ARG A 5 1.70 -17.57 6.30
C ARG A 5 2.09 -16.51 5.27
N LEU A 6 1.21 -15.56 4.96
CA LEU A 6 1.51 -14.51 4.00
C LEU A 6 2.69 -13.64 4.45
N GLU A 7 2.74 -13.28 5.73
CA GLU A 7 3.85 -12.54 6.33
C GLU A 7 5.19 -13.26 6.13
N ILE A 8 5.22 -14.58 6.37
CA ILE A 8 6.41 -15.41 6.14
C ILE A 8 6.83 -15.36 4.65
N GLU A 9 5.88 -15.53 3.72
CA GLU A 9 6.19 -15.48 2.28
C GLU A 9 6.69 -14.09 1.84
N LEU A 10 6.07 -13.02 2.33
CA LEU A 10 6.51 -11.64 2.05
C LEU A 10 7.92 -11.39 2.61
N LYS A 11 8.27 -11.95 3.77
CA LYS A 11 9.60 -11.82 4.37
C LYS A 11 10.69 -12.53 3.57
N LYS A 12 10.38 -13.64 2.89
CA LYS A 12 11.33 -14.33 1.97
C LYS A 12 11.79 -13.42 0.83
N ARG A 13 10.96 -12.45 0.40
CA ARG A 13 11.32 -11.48 -0.64
C ARG A 13 12.41 -10.51 -0.19
N LEU A 14 12.62 -10.29 1.11
CA LEU A 14 13.44 -9.18 1.60
C LEU A 14 14.93 -9.30 1.29
N VAL A 15 15.42 -10.53 1.00
CA VAL A 15 16.81 -10.79 0.64
C VAL A 15 17.16 -10.41 -0.81
N TYR A 16 16.15 -10.06 -1.62
CA TYR A 16 16.32 -9.65 -3.01
C TYR A 16 16.32 -8.12 -3.14
N PRO A 17 17.00 -7.52 -4.15
CA PRO A 17 16.98 -6.07 -4.34
C PRO A 17 15.57 -5.50 -4.59
N TYR A 18 15.26 -4.33 -4.03
CA TYR A 18 14.02 -3.58 -4.34
C TYR A 18 14.29 -2.52 -5.41
N ASN A 19 14.55 -2.99 -6.63
CA ASN A 19 14.90 -2.14 -7.76
C ASN A 19 13.87 -2.33 -8.89
N TRP A 20 13.25 -1.23 -9.33
CA TRP A 20 12.29 -1.28 -10.44
C TRP A 20 12.97 -1.30 -11.81
N GLY A 21 14.22 -0.81 -11.89
CA GLY A 21 14.91 -0.66 -13.16
C GLY A 21 14.22 0.39 -14.03
N SER A 22 13.69 -0.03 -15.18
CA SER A 22 12.96 0.85 -16.10
C SER A 22 11.49 1.02 -15.74
N LYS A 23 10.85 2.03 -16.33
CA LYS A 23 9.43 2.35 -16.13
C LYS A 23 8.54 1.13 -16.43
N GLN A 24 7.43 1.03 -15.70
CA GLN A 24 6.37 0.04 -15.93
C GLN A 24 5.83 0.20 -17.37
N THR A 25 5.63 -0.93 -18.05
CA THR A 25 5.05 -1.00 -19.39
C THR A 25 4.00 -2.11 -19.44
N ASP A 26 3.03 -1.98 -20.35
CA ASP A 26 1.98 -3.01 -20.52
C ASP A 26 2.54 -4.39 -20.88
N ILE A 27 3.68 -4.43 -21.59
CA ILE A 27 4.36 -5.68 -21.95
C ILE A 27 4.88 -6.38 -20.70
N LYS A 28 5.63 -5.66 -19.85
CA LYS A 28 6.11 -6.20 -18.56
C LYS A 28 4.94 -6.58 -17.66
N ASP A 29 3.85 -5.81 -17.71
CA ASP A 29 2.67 -6.09 -16.93
C ASP A 29 2.03 -7.42 -17.33
N ARG A 30 1.80 -7.63 -18.64
CA ARG A 30 1.25 -8.88 -19.16
C ARG A 30 2.15 -10.07 -18.85
N ALA A 31 3.47 -9.92 -19.05
CA ALA A 31 4.45 -10.97 -18.79
C ALA A 31 4.48 -11.42 -17.31
N THR A 32 4.09 -10.55 -16.38
CA THR A 32 4.14 -10.83 -14.93
C THR A 32 2.77 -11.00 -14.28
N ASN A 33 1.68 -11.12 -15.05
CA ASN A 33 0.31 -11.23 -14.51
C ASN A 33 0.07 -12.47 -13.62
N PHE A 34 0.89 -13.51 -13.75
CA PHE A 34 0.82 -14.68 -12.89
C PHE A 34 1.01 -14.33 -11.40
N ILE A 35 1.65 -13.21 -11.07
CA ILE A 35 1.88 -12.78 -9.67
C ILE A 35 0.59 -12.68 -8.84
N TYR A 36 -0.54 -12.36 -9.47
CA TYR A 36 -1.84 -12.26 -8.80
C TYR A 36 -2.40 -13.60 -8.31
N LYS A 37 -1.91 -14.72 -8.87
CA LYS A 37 -2.33 -16.09 -8.52
C LYS A 37 -1.23 -16.88 -7.81
N THR A 38 -0.04 -16.31 -7.69
CA THR A 38 1.11 -16.98 -7.08
C THR A 38 1.21 -16.59 -5.61
N TYR A 39 0.77 -17.46 -4.70
CA TYR A 39 0.80 -17.17 -3.26
C TYR A 39 2.20 -17.34 -2.64
N SER A 40 2.93 -18.39 -3.01
CA SER A 40 4.25 -18.67 -2.44
C SER A 40 5.38 -17.96 -3.18
N PHE A 41 6.33 -17.42 -2.41
CA PHE A 41 7.55 -16.82 -2.93
C PHE A 41 8.44 -17.85 -3.65
N GLU A 42 8.46 -19.11 -3.21
CA GLU A 42 9.22 -20.16 -3.91
C GLU A 42 8.65 -20.41 -5.31
N THR A 43 7.33 -20.48 -5.44
CA THR A 43 6.66 -20.61 -6.75
C THR A 43 6.92 -19.40 -7.64
N LEU A 44 6.98 -18.19 -7.06
CA LEU A 44 7.36 -16.98 -7.77
C LEU A 44 8.80 -17.07 -8.31
N LEU A 45 9.75 -17.57 -7.51
CA LEU A 45 11.13 -17.77 -7.96
C LEU A 45 11.20 -18.77 -9.12
N LYS A 46 10.49 -19.91 -9.02
CA LYS A 46 10.41 -20.92 -10.10
C LYS A 46 9.86 -20.31 -11.40
N ARG A 47 8.78 -19.53 -11.33
CA ARG A 47 8.16 -18.88 -12.50
C ARG A 47 8.99 -17.76 -13.12
N THR A 48 9.97 -17.23 -12.39
CA THR A 48 10.83 -16.13 -12.85
C THR A 48 12.26 -16.58 -13.11
N HIS A 49 12.51 -17.91 -13.11
CA HIS A 49 13.84 -18.48 -13.24
C HIS A 49 14.53 -18.04 -14.54
N ASP A 50 13.81 -18.14 -15.66
CA ASP A 50 14.35 -17.87 -17.00
C ASP A 50 14.21 -16.39 -17.42
N PHE A 51 13.74 -15.53 -16.51
CA PHE A 51 13.65 -14.10 -16.79
C PHE A 51 15.00 -13.42 -16.67
N ASP A 52 15.25 -12.43 -17.53
CA ASP A 52 16.34 -11.51 -17.32
C ASP A 52 16.22 -10.80 -15.95
N LYS A 53 17.34 -10.27 -15.45
CA LYS A 53 17.42 -9.63 -14.13
C LYS A 53 16.41 -8.48 -13.95
N SER A 54 16.14 -7.71 -15.00
CA SER A 54 15.22 -6.58 -14.99
C SER A 54 13.78 -7.05 -14.84
N LEU A 55 13.34 -8.00 -15.67
CA LEU A 55 11.98 -8.54 -15.64
C LEU A 55 11.73 -9.36 -14.36
N ARG A 56 12.74 -10.09 -13.87
CA ARG A 56 12.66 -10.81 -12.60
C ARG A 56 12.44 -9.85 -11.43
N ASN A 57 13.28 -8.83 -11.27
CA ASN A 57 13.12 -7.83 -10.21
C ASN A 57 11.76 -7.12 -10.29
N TYR A 58 11.32 -6.82 -11.51
CA TYR A 58 10.01 -6.23 -11.77
C TYR A 58 8.87 -7.14 -11.26
N ALA A 59 8.90 -8.44 -11.58
CA ALA A 59 7.93 -9.43 -11.11
C ALA A 59 7.92 -9.55 -9.57
N LEU A 60 9.10 -9.61 -8.94
CA LEU A 60 9.23 -9.70 -7.48
C LEU A 60 8.64 -8.47 -6.77
N ASN A 61 8.89 -7.26 -7.30
CA ASN A 61 8.34 -6.03 -6.74
C ASN A 61 6.82 -5.94 -6.92
N ARG A 62 6.32 -6.30 -8.11
CA ARG A 62 4.88 -6.36 -8.36
C ARG A 62 4.18 -7.34 -7.43
N TRP A 63 4.72 -8.55 -7.29
CA TRP A 63 4.20 -9.56 -6.38
C TRP A 63 4.14 -9.05 -4.94
N TYR A 64 5.25 -8.48 -4.46
CA TYR A 64 5.33 -7.97 -3.10
C TYR A 64 4.34 -6.84 -2.83
N ASN A 65 4.20 -5.89 -3.78
CA ASN A 65 3.25 -4.79 -3.66
C ASN A 65 1.79 -5.27 -3.71
N PHE A 66 1.48 -6.24 -4.57
CA PHE A 66 0.14 -6.80 -4.65
C PHE A 66 -0.24 -7.53 -3.37
N TRP A 67 0.57 -8.50 -2.94
CA TRP A 67 0.22 -9.33 -1.78
C TRP A 67 0.26 -8.56 -0.46
N SER A 68 1.14 -7.57 -0.30
CA SER A 68 1.08 -6.68 0.86
C SER A 68 -0.15 -5.76 0.86
N ALA A 69 -0.62 -5.32 -0.32
CA ALA A 69 -1.88 -4.58 -0.42
C ALA A 69 -3.09 -5.47 -0.08
N MET A 70 -3.13 -6.69 -0.62
CA MET A 70 -4.18 -7.67 -0.29
C MET A 70 -4.24 -7.97 1.22
N ALA A 71 -3.09 -8.01 1.90
CA ALA A 71 -3.05 -8.17 3.36
C ALA A 71 -3.71 -6.98 4.09
N VAL A 72 -3.44 -5.75 3.65
CA VAL A 72 -4.05 -4.54 4.22
C VAL A 72 -5.56 -4.54 4.01
N GLU A 73 -6.03 -4.80 2.79
CA GLU A 73 -7.47 -4.89 2.50
C GLU A 73 -8.15 -5.94 3.39
N TYR A 74 -7.52 -7.12 3.54
CA TYR A 74 -8.03 -8.18 4.41
C TYR A 74 -8.06 -7.74 5.88
N LEU A 75 -7.06 -6.99 6.36
CA LEU A 75 -7.05 -6.45 7.72
C LEU A 75 -8.22 -5.49 7.97
N PHE A 76 -8.48 -4.56 7.06
CA PHE A 76 -9.64 -3.68 7.17
C PHE A 76 -10.94 -4.47 7.18
N THR A 77 -11.13 -5.32 6.17
CA THR A 77 -12.39 -6.07 5.97
C THR A 77 -12.62 -7.19 6.98
N SER A 78 -11.65 -7.48 7.85
CA SER A 78 -11.82 -8.38 9.00
C SER A 78 -12.60 -7.76 10.17
N HIS A 79 -12.80 -6.44 10.16
CA HIS A 79 -13.60 -5.73 11.17
C HIS A 79 -15.08 -5.73 10.80
N SER A 80 -15.96 -5.99 11.77
CA SER A 80 -17.41 -6.12 11.54
C SER A 80 -18.09 -4.85 11.03
N ASN A 81 -17.55 -3.68 11.35
CA ASN A 81 -18.06 -2.37 10.91
C ASN A 81 -17.55 -1.94 9.52
N ILE A 82 -16.73 -2.77 8.86
CA ILE A 82 -16.18 -2.50 7.53
C ILE A 82 -16.88 -3.36 6.49
N LYS A 83 -17.41 -2.72 5.44
CA LYS A 83 -18.05 -3.42 4.32
C LYS A 83 -17.05 -3.55 3.17
N ALA A 84 -16.60 -4.78 2.90
CA ALA A 84 -15.74 -5.07 1.75
C ALA A 84 -16.43 -4.71 0.43
N ASN A 85 -15.67 -4.23 -0.56
CA ASN A 85 -16.18 -4.10 -1.92
C ASN A 85 -16.31 -5.49 -2.56
N LYS A 86 -17.55 -5.91 -2.82
CA LYS A 86 -17.81 -7.21 -3.47
C LYS A 86 -17.46 -7.18 -4.96
N ASN A 87 -17.40 -5.99 -5.58
CA ASN A 87 -17.07 -5.86 -6.99
C ASN A 87 -15.56 -5.73 -7.20
N ARG A 88 -14.89 -6.85 -7.46
CA ARG A 88 -13.44 -6.89 -7.74
C ARG A 88 -13.00 -6.13 -9.01
N ARG A 89 -13.94 -5.67 -9.85
CA ARG A 89 -13.62 -4.84 -11.04
C ARG A 89 -13.62 -3.35 -10.73
N ASP A 90 -14.20 -2.95 -9.61
CA ASP A 90 -14.15 -1.57 -9.16
C ASP A 90 -12.77 -1.29 -8.56
N LYS A 91 -11.99 -0.48 -9.27
CA LYS A 91 -10.61 -0.11 -8.89
C LYS A 91 -10.55 1.12 -7.98
N LEU A 92 -11.70 1.69 -7.61
CA LEU A 92 -11.78 2.96 -6.91
C LEU A 92 -12.14 2.81 -5.43
N VAL A 93 -12.62 1.63 -5.03
CA VAL A 93 -13.10 1.36 -3.68
C VAL A 93 -12.65 -0.03 -3.28
N ASP A 94 -11.92 -0.14 -2.18
CA ASP A 94 -11.55 -1.43 -1.58
C ASP A 94 -12.59 -1.82 -0.53
N PHE A 95 -13.04 -0.86 0.29
CA PHE A 95 -13.99 -1.07 1.37
C PHE A 95 -14.75 0.21 1.72
N LYS A 96 -15.74 0.07 2.60
CA LYS A 96 -16.47 1.19 3.20
C LYS A 96 -16.35 1.17 4.72
N ILE A 97 -15.99 2.31 5.32
CA ILE A 97 -16.04 2.57 6.76
C ILE A 97 -17.25 3.46 7.00
N ASN A 98 -18.22 3.06 7.84
CA ASN A 98 -19.46 3.82 8.07
C ASN A 98 -20.18 4.24 6.77
N ASN A 99 -20.21 3.35 5.77
CA ASN A 99 -20.72 3.60 4.40
C ASN A 99 -19.94 4.60 3.54
N ILE A 100 -18.89 5.26 4.05
CA ILE A 100 -17.98 6.08 3.25
C ILE A 100 -17.00 5.16 2.49
N PRO A 101 -16.93 5.21 1.15
CA PRO A 101 -16.00 4.40 0.37
C PRO A 101 -14.57 4.90 0.51
N PHE A 102 -13.63 3.97 0.56
CA PHE A 102 -12.20 4.24 0.52
C PHE A 102 -11.48 3.19 -0.34
N ASP A 103 -10.45 3.64 -1.06
CA ASP A 103 -9.32 2.82 -1.48
C ASP A 103 -8.15 3.07 -0.49
N HIS A 104 -7.25 2.09 -0.34
CA HIS A 104 -6.07 2.26 0.48
C HIS A 104 -4.79 2.34 -0.38
N LYS A 105 -3.82 3.12 0.10
CA LYS A 105 -2.51 3.21 -0.56
C LYS A 105 -1.39 3.14 0.44
N THR A 106 -0.67 2.02 0.43
CA THR A 106 0.56 1.86 1.19
C THR A 106 1.71 2.54 0.47
N SER A 107 2.31 3.55 1.09
CA SER A 107 3.48 4.26 0.58
C SER A 107 4.59 4.29 1.61
N ILE A 108 5.84 4.24 1.14
CA ILE A 108 6.96 4.66 1.97
C ILE A 108 6.87 6.17 2.19
N PHE A 109 7.43 6.67 3.29
CA PHE A 109 7.54 8.11 3.49
C PHE A 109 8.26 8.78 2.30
N PRO A 110 7.62 9.74 1.62
CA PRO A 110 8.14 10.25 0.35
C PRO A 110 9.34 11.17 0.57
N ARG A 111 10.51 10.77 0.04
CA ARG A 111 11.70 11.63 0.01
C ARG A 111 11.44 12.96 -0.73
N GLY A 112 10.60 12.92 -1.76
CA GLY A 112 10.22 14.08 -2.56
C GLY A 112 9.31 15.09 -1.86
N PHE A 113 8.77 14.78 -0.68
CA PHE A 113 8.00 15.75 0.11
C PHE A 113 8.89 16.86 0.70
N LYS A 114 10.21 16.63 0.80
CA LYS A 114 11.21 17.61 1.27
C LYS A 114 10.98 18.18 2.68
N HIS A 115 10.16 17.51 3.50
CA HIS A 115 10.02 17.80 4.93
C HIS A 115 10.36 16.58 5.78
N SER A 116 10.66 16.82 7.06
CA SER A 116 10.93 15.75 8.02
C SER A 116 9.67 14.94 8.33
N TYR A 117 9.87 13.73 8.85
CA TYR A 117 8.75 12.92 9.34
C TYR A 117 7.96 13.64 10.45
N GLN A 118 8.66 14.31 11.36
CA GLN A 118 8.06 15.06 12.47
C GLN A 118 7.20 16.21 11.96
N TYR A 119 7.66 16.93 10.94
CA TYR A 119 6.87 17.97 10.29
C TYR A 119 5.61 17.40 9.66
N ALA A 120 5.73 16.30 8.90
CA ALA A 120 4.60 15.65 8.26
C ALA A 120 3.54 15.15 9.26
N LYS A 121 3.96 14.74 10.46
CA LYS A 121 3.05 14.32 11.54
C LYS A 121 2.19 15.45 12.10
N THR A 122 2.65 16.69 12.02
CA THR A 122 1.89 17.87 12.46
C THR A 122 1.22 18.61 11.29
N HIS A 123 1.60 18.28 10.05
CA HIS A 123 1.10 18.90 8.80
C HIS A 123 0.55 17.83 7.84
N GLU A 124 -0.27 16.91 8.36
CA GLU A 124 -0.78 15.75 7.61
C GLU A 124 -1.54 16.17 6.34
N ARG A 125 -2.27 17.29 6.40
CA ARG A 125 -2.98 17.87 5.25
C ARG A 125 -2.06 18.13 4.06
N GLU A 126 -0.88 18.71 4.30
CA GLU A 126 0.10 19.02 3.25
C GLU A 126 0.71 17.75 2.66
N LEU A 127 1.00 16.76 3.51
CA LEU A 127 1.50 15.48 3.03
C LEU A 127 0.45 14.77 2.16
N ILE A 128 -0.81 14.73 2.60
CA ILE A 128 -1.91 14.13 1.80
C ILE A 128 -2.04 14.85 0.45
N GLN A 129 -2.04 16.19 0.47
CA GLN A 129 -2.08 17.01 -0.73
C GLN A 129 -0.94 16.67 -1.70
N TRP A 130 0.28 16.57 -1.18
CA TRP A 130 1.46 16.17 -1.95
C TRP A 130 1.31 14.75 -2.50
N LEU A 131 0.81 13.81 -1.70
CA LEU A 131 0.61 12.41 -2.09
C LEU A 131 -0.43 12.24 -3.19
N TYR A 132 -1.46 13.10 -3.29
CA TYR A 132 -2.38 13.12 -4.43
C TYR A 132 -1.73 13.71 -5.68
N ASN A 133 -0.99 14.81 -5.53
CA ASN A 133 -0.36 15.51 -6.66
C ASN A 133 0.74 14.67 -7.34
N ASN A 134 1.45 13.85 -6.56
CA ASN A 134 2.61 13.09 -7.00
C ASN A 134 2.31 11.60 -7.29
N GLN A 135 1.05 11.25 -7.58
CA GLN A 135 0.71 9.89 -8.03
C GLN A 135 1.08 9.66 -9.50
N SER A 136 1.20 8.39 -9.90
CA SER A 136 1.44 8.02 -11.29
C SER A 136 0.38 8.62 -12.21
N GLN A 137 0.81 9.40 -13.21
CA GLN A 137 -0.07 10.18 -14.10
C GLN A 137 -0.80 9.34 -15.17
N GLU A 138 -0.49 8.04 -15.31
CA GLU A 138 -1.09 7.16 -16.31
C GLU A 138 -2.29 6.40 -15.73
N GLY A 139 -3.51 6.59 -16.27
CA GLY A 139 -4.72 5.75 -16.15
C GLY A 139 -5.24 5.37 -14.74
N ARG A 140 -4.48 5.68 -13.70
CA ARG A 140 -4.63 5.29 -12.29
C ARG A 140 -4.74 6.53 -11.39
N LYS A 141 -4.73 7.72 -11.97
CA LYS A 141 -5.01 8.96 -11.26
C LYS A 141 -6.51 9.07 -11.07
N HIS A 142 -6.97 8.64 -9.91
CA HIS A 142 -8.33 8.89 -9.47
C HIS A 142 -8.30 9.76 -8.21
N LEU A 143 -9.16 10.77 -8.22
CA LEU A 143 -9.37 11.69 -7.10
C LEU A 143 -10.61 11.18 -6.37
N LYS A 144 -10.43 10.09 -5.62
CA LYS A 144 -11.45 9.46 -4.77
C LYS A 144 -10.88 9.34 -3.36
N ASN A 145 -11.78 9.12 -2.41
CA ASN A 145 -11.42 8.93 -1.01
C ASN A 145 -10.35 7.86 -0.86
N ARG A 146 -9.26 8.21 -0.18
CA ARG A 146 -8.10 7.31 0.00
C ARG A 146 -7.54 7.41 1.40
N LEU A 147 -7.29 6.25 2.01
CA LEU A 147 -6.50 6.15 3.24
C LEU A 147 -5.04 5.86 2.86
N PHE A 148 -4.13 6.73 3.27
CA PHE A 148 -2.71 6.54 3.04
C PHE A 148 -2.09 5.80 4.22
N ILE A 149 -1.42 4.68 3.95
CA ILE A 149 -0.66 3.95 4.97
C ILE A 149 0.81 4.30 4.77
N ILE A 150 1.35 5.14 5.64
CA ILE A 150 2.70 5.70 5.50
C ILE A 150 3.69 4.91 6.36
N LEU A 151 4.63 4.27 5.68
CA LEU A 151 5.67 3.45 6.30
C LEU A 151 6.91 4.30 6.59
N TYR A 152 7.32 4.32 7.85
CA TYR A 152 8.55 4.97 8.28
C TYR A 152 9.36 4.10 9.24
N ASP A 153 10.54 3.70 8.79
CA ASP A 153 11.53 2.94 9.55
C ASP A 153 12.55 3.92 10.10
N TYR A 154 12.59 4.08 11.43
CA TYR A 154 13.57 4.95 12.06
C TYR A 154 14.99 4.38 12.00
N ARG A 155 15.14 3.06 11.89
CA ARG A 155 16.42 2.34 12.05
C ARG A 155 17.24 2.37 10.77
N ASN A 156 16.77 1.67 9.73
CA ASN A 156 17.59 1.40 8.55
C ASN A 156 17.16 2.21 7.33
N LYS A 157 16.10 3.02 7.46
CA LYS A 157 15.42 3.71 6.35
C LYS A 157 14.94 2.77 5.23
N GLU A 158 14.83 1.47 5.52
CA GLU A 158 14.36 0.44 4.58
C GLU A 158 12.83 0.34 4.62
N HIS A 159 12.16 1.47 4.44
CA HIS A 159 10.71 1.64 4.62
C HIS A 159 9.88 0.60 3.85
N TRP A 160 10.35 0.17 2.68
CA TRP A 160 9.63 -0.79 1.84
C TRP A 160 9.55 -2.18 2.48
N LYS A 161 10.52 -2.58 3.33
CA LYS A 161 10.49 -3.87 4.04
C LYS A 161 9.34 -3.95 5.03
N MET A 162 8.89 -2.82 5.55
CA MET A 162 7.78 -2.74 6.50
C MET A 162 6.44 -3.19 5.90
N LYS A 163 6.30 -3.27 4.58
CA LYS A 163 5.11 -3.86 3.92
C LYS A 163 4.91 -5.34 4.28
N SER A 164 5.95 -6.04 4.71
CA SER A 164 5.89 -7.43 5.16
C SER A 164 5.57 -7.58 6.65
N GLU A 165 5.62 -6.50 7.44
CA GLU A 165 5.38 -6.55 8.89
C GLU A 165 3.86 -6.50 9.16
N ILE A 166 3.14 -7.56 8.76
CA ILE A 166 1.67 -7.63 8.83
C ILE A 166 1.18 -7.43 10.28
N GLY A 167 1.90 -7.94 11.28
CA GLY A 167 1.57 -7.67 12.68
C GLY A 167 1.56 -6.18 13.04
N LEU A 168 2.53 -5.38 12.54
CA LEU A 168 2.56 -3.93 12.77
C LEU A 168 1.43 -3.21 12.02
N LEU A 169 1.17 -3.63 10.78
CA LEU A 169 0.05 -3.13 9.99
C LEU A 169 -1.28 -3.39 10.71
N LYS A 170 -1.47 -4.59 11.24
CA LYS A 170 -2.67 -4.98 11.99
C LYS A 170 -2.89 -4.07 13.20
N LEU A 171 -1.87 -3.91 14.06
CA LEU A 171 -2.00 -3.06 15.26
C LEU A 171 -2.43 -1.62 14.92
N ALA A 172 -1.84 -1.04 13.87
CA ALA A 172 -2.17 0.32 13.45
C ALA A 172 -3.56 0.43 12.81
N ILE A 173 -3.94 -0.53 11.96
CA ILE A 173 -5.26 -0.58 11.31
C ILE A 173 -6.36 -0.82 12.34
N ASP A 174 -6.18 -1.77 13.26
CA ASP A 174 -7.14 -2.05 14.33
C ASP A 174 -7.38 -0.80 15.19
N ASN A 175 -6.30 -0.10 15.57
CA ASN A 175 -6.41 1.15 16.31
C ASN A 175 -7.09 2.26 15.50
N TYR A 176 -6.81 2.36 14.21
CA TYR A 176 -7.45 3.33 13.33
C TYR A 176 -8.96 3.07 13.22
N VAL A 177 -9.36 1.84 12.90
CA VAL A 177 -10.77 1.47 12.75
C VAL A 177 -11.55 1.65 14.05
N LYS A 178 -10.95 1.28 15.20
CA LYS A 178 -11.58 1.46 16.52
C LYS A 178 -11.85 2.93 16.86
N ASN A 179 -10.97 3.85 16.44
CA ASN A 179 -11.07 5.28 16.75
C ASN A 179 -11.51 6.12 15.55
N PHE A 180 -12.03 5.48 14.50
CA PHE A 180 -12.41 6.14 13.26
C PHE A 180 -13.51 7.17 13.54
N SER A 181 -13.33 8.36 12.98
CA SER A 181 -14.31 9.43 13.11
C SER A 181 -14.29 10.29 11.86
N GLU A 182 -15.46 10.44 11.23
CA GLU A 182 -15.60 11.14 9.94
C GLU A 182 -15.21 12.61 10.04
N ASN A 183 -15.42 13.25 11.19
CA ASN A 183 -15.04 14.63 11.45
C ASN A 183 -13.51 14.86 11.52
N LYS A 184 -12.71 13.81 11.65
CA LYS A 184 -11.24 13.89 11.65
C LYS A 184 -10.65 13.75 10.25
N LEU A 185 -11.47 13.39 9.25
CA LEU A 185 -11.00 13.24 7.87
C LEU A 185 -10.64 14.60 7.27
N TYR A 186 -9.53 14.65 6.55
CA TYR A 186 -9.15 15.79 5.77
C TYR A 186 -9.98 15.86 4.49
N LYS A 187 -10.58 17.02 4.24
CA LYS A 187 -11.36 17.31 3.04
C LYS A 187 -10.53 18.07 2.02
N PHE A 188 -10.56 17.62 0.78
CA PHE A 188 -9.91 18.29 -0.36
C PHE A 188 -10.90 18.43 -1.53
N ASN A 189 -10.66 19.41 -2.38
CA ASN A 189 -11.37 19.54 -3.65
C ASN A 189 -10.34 19.83 -4.74
N PHE A 190 -10.28 18.94 -5.73
CA PHE A 190 -9.35 19.00 -6.86
C PHE A 190 -10.06 19.27 -8.19
N GLY A 191 -11.25 19.90 -8.14
CA GLY A 191 -12.08 20.21 -9.30
C GLY A 191 -13.09 19.11 -9.67
N ASN A 192 -12.95 17.90 -9.10
CA ASN A 192 -13.80 16.74 -9.41
C ASN A 192 -14.69 16.29 -8.23
N GLY A 193 -15.04 17.24 -7.36
CA GLY A 193 -15.82 17.02 -6.15
C GLY A 193 -14.98 16.96 -4.89
N GLU A 194 -15.67 16.95 -3.75
CA GLU A 194 -15.05 16.79 -2.43
C GLU A 194 -14.53 15.35 -2.29
N ILE A 195 -13.29 15.23 -1.81
CA ILE A 195 -12.69 13.97 -1.40
C ILE A 195 -12.31 14.02 0.07
N GLN A 196 -12.39 12.87 0.72
CA GLN A 196 -11.99 12.67 2.11
C GLN A 196 -10.80 11.74 2.19
N SER A 197 -9.85 12.06 3.06
CA SER A 197 -8.60 11.32 3.17
C SER A 197 -8.00 11.43 4.56
N ASP A 198 -7.11 10.49 4.88
CA ASP A 198 -6.44 10.43 6.16
C ASP A 198 -5.13 9.62 6.04
N ILE A 199 -4.29 9.66 7.08
CA ILE A 199 -3.05 8.91 7.17
C ILE A 199 -3.06 7.94 8.36
N ILE A 200 -2.69 6.69 8.07
CA ILE A 200 -2.33 5.67 9.06
C ILE A 200 -0.81 5.54 9.07
N TRP A 201 -0.20 5.87 10.20
CA TRP A 201 1.25 5.83 10.35
C TRP A 201 1.73 4.48 10.86
N ILE A 202 2.64 3.86 10.11
CA ILE A 202 3.31 2.63 10.51
C ILE A 202 4.75 2.97 10.82
N THR A 203 5.13 2.84 12.09
CA THR A 203 6.48 3.14 12.55
C THR A 203 7.15 1.94 13.18
N LYS A 204 8.44 1.75 12.87
CA LYS A 204 9.31 0.83 13.60
C LYS A 204 10.27 1.65 14.42
N ARG A 205 9.99 1.80 15.73
CA ARG A 205 10.83 2.58 16.65
C ARG A 205 12.12 1.83 17.00
N ILE A 206 13.16 2.57 17.35
CA ILE A 206 14.33 2.02 18.06
C ILE A 206 13.82 1.58 19.44
N LYS A 207 14.12 0.33 19.84
CA LYS A 207 13.91 -0.09 21.22
C LYS A 207 15.02 0.52 22.06
#